data_AF-A0A168MXF7-F1
#
_entry.id   AF-A0A168MXF7-F1
#
_cell.length_a   1.000
_cell.length_b   1.000
_cell.length_c   1.000
_cell.angle_alpha   90.00
_cell.angle_beta   90.00
_cell.angle_gamma   90.00
#
_symmetry.space_group_name_H-M   'P 1'
#
loop_
_entity.id
_entity.type
_entity.pdbx_description
1 polymer ?
#
loop_
_entity_poly.entity_id
_entity_poly.type
_entity_poly.pdbx_seq_one_letter_code
_entity_poly.pdbx_strand_id
1 'polypeptide(L)'
;MRPRLQNSKDGERQVKHIVFSLERGIRLMPDKVENIAIIVDFKDSSATHNPSLSTCKKFLDILGNHYPERLGIAFVVKSPWFFFATFKIISPFMDIVTKSKIKFVYDTQDGNQDNVKATTNEWVHLHDYIDSDQLETDFGGDYPFQYDLATYWKCLLDSTGNPYKVIDY
;
A
#
# COMPACT_ATOMS: atom_id res chain seq x y z
N MET A 1 2.06 -0.06 -4.03
CA MET A 1 3.44 -0.05 -3.46
C MET A 1 4.13 -1.36 -3.81
N ARG A 2 5.41 -1.33 -4.21
CA ARG A 2 6.21 -2.52 -4.57
C ARG A 2 7.53 -2.54 -3.77
N PRO A 3 7.67 -3.28 -2.65
CA PRO A 3 8.86 -3.21 -1.80
C PRO A 3 10.19 -3.54 -2.51
N ARG A 4 10.17 -4.41 -3.54
CA ARG A 4 11.34 -4.70 -4.39
C ARG A 4 11.95 -3.47 -5.08
N LEU A 5 11.16 -2.39 -5.22
CA LEU A 5 11.59 -1.14 -5.86
C LEU A 5 12.07 -0.09 -4.83
N GLN A 6 12.34 -0.50 -3.58
CA GLN A 6 12.93 0.38 -2.58
C GLN A 6 14.29 0.90 -3.07
N ASN A 7 14.40 2.22 -3.24
CA ASN A 7 15.58 2.89 -3.78
C ASN A 7 16.26 3.84 -2.79
N SER A 8 15.75 3.92 -1.55
CA SER A 8 16.32 4.76 -0.48
C SER A 8 16.44 3.98 0.82
N LYS A 9 17.52 4.22 1.58
CA LYS A 9 17.72 3.69 2.95
C LYS A 9 17.33 4.69 4.04
N ASP A 10 16.98 5.92 3.68
CA ASP A 10 16.57 6.97 4.61
C ASP A 10 15.13 6.75 5.07
N GLY A 11 14.98 6.27 6.30
CA GLY A 11 13.68 5.98 6.90
C GLY A 11 12.80 7.22 7.11
N GLU A 12 13.38 8.39 7.35
CA GLU A 12 12.61 9.63 7.50
C GLU A 12 12.03 10.06 6.14
N ARG A 13 12.85 10.00 5.09
CA ARG A 13 12.41 10.29 3.72
C ARG A 13 11.36 9.30 3.24
N GLN A 14 11.46 8.02 3.61
CA GLN A 14 10.43 7.02 3.32
C GLN A 14 9.08 7.40 3.96
N VAL A 15 9.08 7.78 5.24
CA VAL A 15 7.85 8.23 5.93
C VAL A 15 7.27 9.47 5.26
N LYS A 16 8.09 10.48 4.96
CA LYS A 16 7.66 11.68 4.23
C LYS A 16 7.08 11.34 2.86
N HIS A 17 7.67 10.39 2.14
CA HIS A 17 7.18 9.97 0.83
C HIS A 17 5.82 9.26 0.91
N ILE A 18 5.58 8.44 1.94
CA ILE A 18 4.28 7.80 2.12
C ILE A 18 3.22 8.84 2.50
N VAL A 19 3.52 9.75 3.43
CA VAL A 19 2.63 10.87 3.78
C VAL A 19 2.30 11.72 2.55
N PHE A 20 3.31 12.06 1.75
CA PHE A 20 3.13 12.74 0.47
C PHE A 20 2.17 11.96 -0.43
N SER A 21 2.37 10.64 -0.59
CA SER A 21 1.53 9.80 -1.46
C SER A 21 0.08 9.76 -0.97
N LEU A 22 -0.15 9.70 0.35
CA LEU A 22 -1.49 9.76 0.95
C LEU A 22 -2.16 11.09 0.66
N GLU A 23 -1.47 12.21 0.89
CA GLU A 23 -1.97 13.56 0.60
C GLU A 23 -2.34 13.78 -0.87
N ARG A 24 -1.61 13.13 -1.79
CA ARG A 24 -1.93 13.16 -3.21
C ARG A 24 -3.15 12.28 -3.52
N GLY A 25 -3.22 11.09 -2.92
CA GLY A 25 -4.39 10.23 -3.00
C GLY A 25 -5.67 10.91 -2.54
N ILE A 26 -5.63 11.63 -1.41
CA ILE A 26 -6.76 12.41 -0.89
C ILE A 26 -7.19 13.49 -1.89
N ARG A 27 -6.25 14.20 -2.52
CA ARG A 27 -6.58 15.21 -3.53
C ARG A 27 -7.18 14.63 -4.82
N LEU A 28 -6.94 13.36 -5.11
CA LEU A 28 -7.47 12.66 -6.27
C LEU A 28 -8.80 11.95 -5.98
N MET A 29 -9.30 12.00 -4.74
CA MET A 29 -10.57 11.37 -4.41
C MET A 29 -11.72 12.00 -5.19
N PRO A 30 -12.58 11.19 -5.83
CA PRO A 30 -13.84 11.67 -6.37
C PRO A 30 -14.74 12.23 -5.27
N ASP A 31 -15.73 13.02 -5.67
CA ASP A 31 -16.73 13.54 -4.75
C ASP A 31 -17.33 12.41 -3.91
N LYS A 32 -17.39 12.64 -2.59
CA LYS A 32 -17.93 11.70 -1.56
C LYS A 32 -17.09 10.45 -1.32
N VAL A 33 -15.91 10.33 -1.93
CA VAL A 33 -14.94 9.28 -1.56
C VAL A 33 -14.02 9.85 -0.49
N GLU A 34 -13.89 9.13 0.63
CA GLU A 34 -13.09 9.59 1.79
C GLU A 34 -11.98 8.61 2.18
N ASN A 35 -11.95 7.44 1.56
CA ASN A 35 -11.08 6.32 1.89
C ASN A 35 -10.14 5.96 0.74
N ILE A 36 -8.94 5.49 1.10
CA ILE A 36 -7.91 5.01 0.16
C ILE A 36 -7.86 3.47 0.20
N ALA A 37 -7.75 2.86 -0.98
CA ALA A 37 -7.32 1.48 -1.14
C ALA A 37 -5.81 1.43 -1.43
N ILE A 38 -5.09 0.53 -0.76
CA ILE A 38 -3.64 0.35 -0.95
C ILE A 38 -3.38 -1.08 -1.43
N ILE A 39 -2.67 -1.24 -2.55
CA ILE A 39 -2.14 -2.55 -2.96
C ILE A 39 -0.64 -2.58 -2.63
N VAL A 40 -0.22 -3.60 -1.88
CA VAL A 40 1.19 -3.87 -1.56
C VAL A 40 1.62 -5.16 -2.24
N ASP A 41 2.49 -5.02 -3.24
CA ASP A 41 2.96 -6.11 -4.08
C ASP A 41 4.32 -6.63 -3.66
N PHE A 42 4.31 -7.79 -3.02
CA PHE A 42 5.51 -8.44 -2.51
C PHE A 42 6.20 -9.38 -3.52
N LYS A 43 5.82 -9.36 -4.81
CA LYS A 43 6.57 -10.06 -5.87
C LYS A 43 8.06 -9.72 -5.77
N ASP A 44 8.90 -10.75 -5.81
CA ASP A 44 10.36 -10.67 -5.77
C ASP A 44 10.93 -9.84 -4.59
N SER A 45 10.13 -9.65 -3.54
CA SER A 45 10.59 -8.98 -2.33
C SER A 45 11.37 -9.94 -1.44
N SER A 46 12.36 -9.40 -0.75
CA SER A 46 13.11 -10.10 0.30
C SER A 46 12.97 -9.36 1.63
N ALA A 47 13.30 -10.03 2.73
CA ALA A 47 13.23 -9.45 4.06
C ALA A 47 14.07 -8.16 4.22
N THR A 48 15.12 -7.98 3.40
CA THR A 48 15.96 -6.75 3.44
C THR A 48 15.26 -5.53 2.85
N HIS A 49 14.20 -5.71 2.07
CA HIS A 49 13.39 -4.63 1.52
C HIS A 49 12.32 -4.14 2.51
N ASN A 50 12.09 -4.89 3.60
CA ASN A 50 11.12 -4.47 4.60
C ASN A 50 11.63 -3.23 5.34
N PRO A 51 10.75 -2.23 5.58
CA PRO A 51 11.09 -1.11 6.44
C PRO A 51 11.45 -1.59 7.86
N SER A 52 12.29 -0.82 8.54
CA SER A 52 12.64 -1.11 9.92
C SER A 52 11.40 -1.06 10.84
N LEU A 53 11.44 -1.77 11.97
CA LEU A 53 10.32 -1.77 12.92
C LEU A 53 10.00 -0.35 13.43
N SER A 54 11.01 0.51 13.62
CA SER A 54 10.79 1.90 14.02
C SER A 54 10.11 2.71 12.90
N THR A 55 10.48 2.49 11.64
CA THR A 55 9.79 3.09 10.48
C THR A 55 8.33 2.63 10.42
N CYS A 56 8.06 1.33 10.60
CA CYS A 56 6.69 0.80 10.63
C CYS A 56 5.86 1.43 11.75
N LYS A 57 6.40 1.50 12.96
CA LYS A 57 5.72 2.11 14.10
C LYS A 57 5.42 3.59 13.86
N LYS A 58 6.41 4.35 13.37
CA LYS A 58 6.22 5.77 13.04
C LYS A 58 5.13 5.96 11.98
N PHE A 59 5.10 5.10 10.97
CA PHE A 59 4.05 5.15 9.96
C PHE A 59 2.66 4.82 10.52
N LEU A 60 2.54 3.77 11.33
CA LEU A 60 1.27 3.42 11.99
C LEU A 60 0.78 4.53 12.93
N ASP A 61 1.69 5.15 13.67
CA ASP A 61 1.39 6.28 14.55
C ASP A 61 0.84 7.49 13.77
N ILE A 62 1.46 7.81 12.61
CA ILE A 62 0.95 8.87 11.73
C ILE A 62 -0.44 8.51 11.19
N LEU A 63 -0.65 7.27 10.73
CA LEU A 63 -1.95 6.84 10.23
C LEU A 63 -3.03 6.96 11.31
N GLY A 64 -2.76 6.47 12.53
CA GLY A 64 -3.71 6.50 13.63
C GLY A 64 -4.04 7.90 14.13
N ASN A 65 -3.03 8.77 14.25
CA ASN A 65 -3.20 10.09 14.86
C ASN A 65 -3.58 11.19 13.86
N HIS A 66 -3.15 11.10 12.60
CA HIS A 66 -3.32 12.18 11.61
C HIS A 66 -4.21 11.81 10.42
N TYR A 67 -4.38 10.52 10.13
CA TYR A 67 -5.24 10.03 9.06
C TYR A 67 -6.28 9.00 9.54
N PRO A 68 -6.97 9.26 10.68
CA PRO A 68 -7.94 8.32 11.19
C PRO A 68 -9.04 8.08 10.16
N GLU A 69 -9.47 6.82 10.04
CA GLU A 69 -10.49 6.39 9.08
C GLU A 69 -10.22 6.74 7.61
N ARG A 70 -8.98 7.04 7.20
CA ARG A 70 -8.64 7.25 5.78
C ARG A 70 -8.26 5.98 5.04
N LEU A 71 -7.72 4.96 5.73
CA LEU A 71 -7.51 3.66 5.11
C LEU A 71 -8.87 2.94 4.99
N GLY A 72 -9.28 2.62 3.76
CA GLY A 72 -10.45 1.78 3.49
C GLY A 72 -10.08 0.31 3.50
N ILE A 73 -9.08 -0.06 2.70
CA ILE A 73 -8.63 -1.46 2.54
C ILE A 73 -7.15 -1.51 2.13
N ALA A 74 -6.43 -2.52 2.59
CA ALA A 74 -5.06 -2.79 2.20
C ALA A 74 -4.92 -4.24 1.68
N PHE A 75 -4.62 -4.39 0.39
CA PHE A 75 -4.39 -5.67 -0.26
C PHE A 75 -2.91 -6.05 -0.20
N VAL A 76 -2.62 -7.24 0.30
CA VAL A 76 -1.29 -7.85 0.30
C VAL A 76 -1.27 -8.91 -0.79
N VAL A 77 -0.60 -8.63 -1.91
CA VAL A 77 -0.51 -9.55 -3.05
C VAL A 77 0.85 -10.24 -3.07
N LYS A 78 0.86 -11.51 -3.52
CA LYS A 78 2.08 -12.31 -3.70
C LYS A 78 2.91 -12.38 -2.42
N SER A 79 2.23 -12.57 -1.29
CA SER A 79 2.82 -12.45 0.04
C SER A 79 3.84 -13.57 0.33
N PRO A 80 5.13 -13.27 0.54
CA PRO A 80 6.13 -14.27 0.84
C PRO A 80 6.00 -14.74 2.29
N TRP A 81 6.57 -15.90 2.60
CA TRP A 81 6.47 -16.51 3.93
C TRP A 81 6.94 -15.60 5.07
N PHE A 82 7.96 -14.76 4.83
CA PHE A 82 8.53 -13.88 5.86
C PHE A 82 7.60 -12.71 6.22
N PHE A 83 6.68 -12.32 5.33
CA PHE A 83 5.73 -11.24 5.61
C PHE A 83 4.86 -11.58 6.81
N PHE A 84 4.41 -12.83 6.94
CA PHE A 84 3.59 -13.26 8.08
C PHE A 84 4.32 -13.12 9.42
N ALA A 85 5.63 -13.35 9.44
CA ALA A 85 6.45 -13.12 10.63
C ALA A 85 6.55 -11.62 10.97
N THR A 86 6.82 -10.77 9.98
CA THR A 86 6.84 -9.31 10.17
C THR A 86 5.46 -8.79 10.60
N PHE A 87 4.39 -9.27 9.98
CA PHE A 87 3.02 -8.91 10.30
C PHE A 87 2.66 -9.27 11.76
N LYS A 88 3.06 -10.46 12.22
CA LYS A 88 2.89 -10.86 13.63
C LYS A 88 3.58 -9.90 14.59
N ILE A 89 4.77 -9.39 14.25
CA ILE A 89 5.53 -8.43 15.06
C ILE A 89 4.87 -7.05 15.09
N ILE A 90 4.32 -6.57 13.97
CA ILE A 90 3.71 -5.22 13.89
C ILE A 90 2.24 -5.20 14.31
N SER A 91 1.54 -6.32 14.23
CA SER A 91 0.10 -6.42 14.52
C SER A 91 -0.34 -5.95 15.91
N PRO A 92 0.46 -6.08 17.00
CA PRO A 92 0.07 -5.54 18.30
C PRO A 92 0.01 -4.01 18.36
N PHE A 93 0.59 -3.31 17.38
CA PHE A 93 0.57 -1.84 17.29
C PHE A 93 -0.59 -1.34 16.41
N MET A 94 -1.44 -2.24 15.91
CA MET A 94 -2.64 -1.90 15.13
C MET A 94 -3.86 -2.16 15.98
N ASP A 95 -4.84 -1.25 15.92
CA ASP A 95 -6.15 -1.50 16.48
C ASP A 95 -6.91 -2.55 15.65
N ILE A 96 -8.02 -3.06 16.19
CA ILE A 96 -8.79 -4.14 15.57
C ILE A 96 -9.33 -3.71 14.20
N VAL A 97 -9.71 -2.43 14.05
CA VAL A 97 -10.25 -1.88 12.80
C VAL A 97 -9.16 -1.78 11.74
N THR A 98 -7.97 -1.24 12.06
CA THR A 98 -6.87 -1.20 11.09
C THR A 98 -6.44 -2.60 10.66
N LYS A 99 -6.39 -3.54 11.61
CA LYS A 99 -6.01 -4.93 11.31
C LYS A 99 -7.03 -5.62 10.40
N SER A 100 -8.34 -5.37 10.56
CA SER A 100 -9.38 -6.01 9.74
C SER A 100 -9.43 -5.49 8.30
N LYS A 101 -8.91 -4.27 8.06
CA LYS A 101 -8.77 -3.66 6.72
C LYS A 101 -7.68 -4.31 5.87
N ILE A 102 -6.79 -5.13 6.46
CA ILE A 102 -5.73 -5.84 5.74
C ILE A 102 -6.26 -7.17 5.19
N LYS A 103 -6.23 -7.32 3.87
CA LYS A 103 -6.68 -8.51 3.13
C LYS A 103 -5.51 -9.13 2.38
N PHE A 104 -5.39 -10.45 2.46
CA PHE A 104 -4.43 -11.20 1.65
C PHE A 104 -5.07 -11.55 0.32
N VAL A 105 -4.30 -11.53 -0.76
CA VAL A 105 -4.83 -11.84 -2.09
C VAL A 105 -4.33 -13.20 -2.55
N TYR A 106 -5.24 -14.02 -3.05
CA TYR A 106 -4.89 -15.32 -3.65
C TYR A 106 -3.93 -15.13 -4.82
N ASP A 107 -2.79 -15.82 -4.78
CA ASP A 107 -1.77 -15.77 -5.82
C ASP A 107 -2.05 -16.86 -6.85
N THR A 108 -3.01 -16.64 -7.75
CA THR A 108 -3.20 -17.36 -9.03
C THR A 108 -4.53 -16.96 -9.69
N GLN A 109 -4.54 -16.90 -11.03
CA GLN A 109 -5.79 -16.89 -11.81
C GLN A 109 -6.60 -18.20 -11.62
N ASP A 110 -5.96 -19.27 -11.14
CA ASP A 110 -6.56 -20.59 -10.90
C ASP A 110 -7.12 -20.81 -9.48
N GLY A 111 -7.09 -19.81 -8.59
CA GLY A 111 -7.77 -19.88 -7.29
C GLY A 111 -7.30 -21.03 -6.38
N ASN A 112 -6.09 -21.58 -6.61
CA ASN A 112 -5.69 -22.79 -5.92
C ASN A 112 -5.33 -22.46 -4.45
N GLN A 113 -6.19 -22.91 -3.53
CA GLN A 113 -6.13 -22.61 -2.09
C GLN A 113 -4.92 -23.24 -1.38
N ASP A 114 -4.11 -24.03 -2.09
CA ASP A 114 -2.98 -24.79 -1.53
C ASP A 114 -1.82 -23.91 -1.00
N ASN A 115 -1.81 -22.61 -1.35
CA ASN A 115 -0.80 -21.65 -0.85
C ASN A 115 -1.32 -20.71 0.26
N VAL A 116 -2.54 -20.95 0.77
CA VAL A 116 -3.13 -20.15 1.84
C VAL A 116 -2.41 -20.45 3.15
N LYS A 117 -1.68 -19.45 3.67
CA LYS A 117 -1.09 -19.56 5.01
C LYS A 117 -2.13 -19.24 6.08
N ALA A 118 -2.05 -19.97 7.20
CA ALA A 118 -2.86 -19.67 8.37
C ALA A 118 -2.57 -18.24 8.86
N THR A 119 -3.56 -17.37 8.74
CA THR A 119 -3.56 -16.00 9.23
C THR A 119 -4.94 -15.67 9.77
N THR A 120 -5.03 -14.71 10.69
CA THR A 120 -6.30 -14.22 11.24
C THR A 120 -7.06 -13.33 10.27
N ASN A 121 -6.40 -12.93 9.19
CA ASN A 121 -6.92 -12.02 8.18
C ASN A 121 -7.54 -12.79 7.02
N GLU A 122 -8.49 -12.16 6.35
CA GLU A 122 -9.21 -12.73 5.23
C GLU A 122 -8.35 -12.80 3.96
N TRP A 123 -8.57 -13.84 3.17
CA TRP A 123 -8.06 -13.98 1.82
C TRP A 123 -9.15 -13.66 0.80
N VAL A 124 -8.83 -12.88 -0.23
CA VAL A 124 -9.82 -12.33 -1.19
C VAL A 124 -9.29 -12.37 -2.63
N HIS A 125 -10.18 -12.22 -3.61
CA HIS A 125 -9.80 -11.89 -4.99
C HIS A 125 -9.83 -10.37 -5.20
N LEU A 126 -8.85 -9.81 -5.92
CA LEU A 126 -8.84 -8.36 -6.19
C LEU A 126 -10.05 -7.91 -7.01
N HIS A 127 -10.53 -8.75 -7.92
CA HIS A 127 -11.69 -8.47 -8.77
C HIS A 127 -13.02 -8.38 -8.00
N ASP A 128 -13.06 -8.81 -6.74
CA ASP A 128 -14.23 -8.57 -5.88
C ASP A 128 -14.33 -7.09 -5.44
N TYR A 129 -13.26 -6.31 -5.63
CA TYR A 129 -13.13 -4.94 -5.13
C TYR A 129 -12.75 -3.90 -6.20
N ILE A 130 -12.06 -4.32 -7.27
CA ILE A 130 -11.51 -3.42 -8.29
C ILE A 130 -11.81 -4.00 -9.68
N ASP A 131 -12.52 -3.22 -10.50
CA ASP A 131 -12.80 -3.55 -11.88
C ASP A 131 -11.51 -3.69 -12.70
N SER A 132 -11.52 -4.60 -13.69
CA SER A 132 -10.32 -4.92 -14.47
C SER A 132 -9.72 -3.71 -15.18
N ASP A 133 -10.54 -2.79 -15.68
CA ASP A 133 -10.09 -1.58 -16.38
C ASP A 133 -9.43 -0.53 -15.45
N GLN A 134 -9.61 -0.66 -14.14
CA GLN A 134 -8.97 0.17 -13.11
C GLN A 134 -7.75 -0.51 -12.46
N LEU A 135 -7.38 -1.71 -12.93
CA LEU A 135 -6.35 -2.54 -12.31
C LEU A 135 -5.20 -2.81 -13.28
N GLU A 136 -3.96 -2.77 -12.77
CA GLU A 136 -2.78 -3.07 -13.60
C GLU A 136 -2.76 -4.52 -14.07
N THR A 137 -2.21 -4.78 -15.27
CA THR A 137 -2.04 -6.14 -15.81
C THR A 137 -1.21 -7.05 -14.88
N ASP A 138 -0.29 -6.48 -14.11
CA ASP A 138 0.49 -7.18 -13.07
C ASP A 138 -0.35 -7.81 -11.95
N PHE A 139 -1.61 -7.37 -11.82
CA PHE A 139 -2.59 -7.82 -10.84
C PHE A 139 -3.79 -8.53 -11.48
N GLY A 140 -3.77 -8.78 -12.78
CA GLY A 140 -4.86 -9.43 -13.51
C GLY A 140 -5.88 -8.48 -14.14
N GLY A 141 -5.65 -7.16 -14.11
CA GLY A 141 -6.49 -6.19 -14.81
C GLY A 141 -6.10 -5.95 -16.27
N ASP A 142 -6.71 -4.93 -16.86
CA ASP A 142 -6.61 -4.57 -18.28
C ASP A 142 -5.68 -3.38 -18.52
N TYR A 143 -5.18 -2.71 -17.47
CA TYR A 143 -4.41 -1.48 -17.60
C TYR A 143 -2.88 -1.76 -17.67
N PRO A 144 -2.23 -1.63 -18.84
CA PRO A 144 -0.80 -1.95 -19.01
C PRO A 144 0.08 -0.79 -18.55
N PHE A 145 0.02 -0.46 -17.25
CA PHE A 145 0.77 0.65 -16.69
C PHE A 145 2.28 0.41 -16.75
N GLN A 146 3.01 1.36 -17.34
CA GLN A 146 4.46 1.41 -17.28
C GLN A 146 4.89 2.68 -16.55
N TYR A 147 5.69 2.51 -15.50
CA TYR A 147 6.15 3.63 -14.71
C TYR A 147 7.28 4.37 -15.43
N ASP A 148 6.98 5.58 -15.92
CA ASP A 148 7.98 6.56 -16.31
C ASP A 148 8.04 7.69 -15.28
N LEU A 149 9.21 7.93 -14.68
CA LEU A 149 9.38 8.85 -13.56
C LEU A 149 8.96 10.28 -13.92
N ALA A 150 9.41 10.78 -15.07
CA ALA A 150 9.20 12.17 -15.47
C ALA A 150 7.73 12.43 -15.81
N THR A 151 7.12 11.54 -16.61
CA THR A 151 5.72 11.64 -17.01
C THR A 151 4.80 11.49 -15.80
N TYR A 152 5.03 10.48 -14.95
CA TYR A 152 4.22 10.25 -13.76
C TYR A 152 4.21 11.45 -12.83
N TRP A 153 5.39 11.99 -12.49
CA TRP A 153 5.48 13.12 -11.58
C TRP A 153 4.86 14.39 -12.16
N LYS A 154 5.05 14.64 -13.45
CA LYS A 154 4.41 15.77 -14.12
C LYS A 154 2.88 15.65 -14.04
N CYS A 155 2.31 14.52 -14.46
CA CYS A 155 0.86 14.31 -14.45
C CYS A 155 0.27 14.37 -13.03
N LEU A 156 0.96 13.81 -12.03
CA LEU A 156 0.54 13.84 -10.64
C LEU A 156 0.45 15.29 -10.12
N LEU A 157 1.47 16.11 -10.39
CA LEU A 157 1.51 17.50 -9.93
C LEU A 157 0.55 18.40 -10.72
N ASP A 158 0.37 18.16 -12.02
CA ASP A 158 -0.64 18.85 -12.82
C ASP A 158 -2.05 18.59 -12.26
N SER A 159 -2.32 17.37 -11.78
CA SER A 159 -3.64 16.98 -11.26
C SER A 159 -3.87 17.37 -9.80
N THR A 160 -2.81 17.43 -8.98
CA THR A 160 -2.93 17.63 -7.52
C THR A 160 -2.31 18.94 -7.03
N GLY A 161 -1.77 19.75 -7.93
CA GLY A 161 -1.02 20.97 -7.63
C GLY A 161 0.40 20.72 -7.13
N ASN A 162 1.26 21.73 -7.26
CA ASN A 162 2.60 21.67 -6.69
C ASN A 162 2.53 21.58 -5.15
N PRO A 163 3.46 20.85 -4.48
CA PRO A 163 3.59 20.96 -3.04
C PRO A 163 3.82 22.44 -2.69
N TYR A 164 3.01 22.97 -1.77
CA TYR A 164 3.31 24.28 -1.17
C TYR A 164 4.72 24.21 -0.60
N LYS A 165 5.51 25.28 -0.77
CA LYS A 165 6.85 25.40 -0.20
C LYS A 165 6.80 24.88 1.24
N VAL A 166 7.75 24.01 1.59
CA VAL A 166 8.01 23.65 2.99
C VAL A 166 8.08 24.97 3.75
N ILE A 167 7.11 25.20 4.64
CA ILE A 167 7.20 26.29 5.58
C ILE A 167 8.25 25.80 6.57
N ASP A 168 9.47 26.30 6.44
CA ASP A 168 10.48 26.13 7.48
C ASP A 168 9.90 26.81 8.74
N TYR A 169 9.48 26.00 9.71
CA TYR A 169 9.13 26.46 11.05
C TYR A 169 10.39 26.75 11.86
#